data_AF-A0A1F9TXA5-F1
#
_entry.id   AF-A0A1F9TXA5-F1
#
_cell.length_a   1.000
_cell.length_b   1.000
_cell.length_c   1.000
_cell.angle_alpha   90.00
_cell.angle_beta   90.00
_cell.angle_gamma   90.00
#
_symmetry.space_group_name_H-M   'P 1'
#
loop_
_entity.id
_entity.type
_entity.pdbx_description
1 polymer ?
#
loop_
_entity_poly.entity_id
_entity_poly.type
_entity_poly.pdbx_seq_one_letter_code
_entity_poly.pdbx_strand_id
1 'polypeptide(L)'
;MGSIHPHDLGTVLDEDGIAVRAGHHCCQPLMRRFGISGTTRASFYIYNTEQEVDKLAHSLERAKTLFDACAPGTFKVQESPKPASEPSKKTQKK
;
A
#
# COMPACT_ATOMS: atom_id res chain seq x y z
N MET A 1 12.07 -1.11 -6.11
CA MET A 1 11.33 0.13 -6.41
C MET A 1 12.31 1.28 -6.52
N GLY A 2 13.08 1.33 -7.63
CA GLY A 2 14.23 2.23 -7.77
C GLY A 2 13.91 3.61 -8.37
N SER A 3 12.67 3.85 -8.81
CA SER A 3 12.27 5.07 -9.53
C SER A 3 10.98 5.71 -9.01
N ILE A 4 10.39 5.20 -7.92
CA ILE A 4 9.19 5.78 -7.32
C ILE A 4 9.64 6.49 -6.05
N HIS A 5 9.59 7.83 -6.06
CA HIS A 5 9.80 8.56 -4.83
C HIS A 5 8.60 8.30 -3.91
N PRO A 6 8.82 8.08 -2.61
CA PRO A 6 7.74 7.81 -1.68
C PRO A 6 6.71 8.95 -1.65
N HIS A 7 7.12 10.17 -1.98
CA HIS A 7 6.24 11.33 -2.13
C HIS A 7 5.26 11.21 -3.30
N ASP A 8 5.70 10.73 -4.46
CA ASP A 8 4.84 10.58 -5.64
C ASP A 8 3.75 9.52 -5.38
N LEU A 9 4.11 8.44 -4.69
CA LEU A 9 3.15 7.44 -4.22
C LEU A 9 2.15 8.04 -3.22
N GLY A 10 2.61 8.94 -2.34
CA GLY A 10 1.73 9.66 -1.41
C GLY A 10 0.69 10.51 -2.12
N THR A 11 1.09 11.22 -3.19
CA THR A 11 0.17 12.05 -3.98
C THR A 11 -0.90 11.22 -4.68
N VAL A 12 -0.53 10.09 -5.30
CA VAL A 12 -1.49 9.19 -5.97
C VAL A 12 -2.50 8.60 -4.96
N LEU A 13 -2.04 8.23 -3.77
CA LEU A 13 -2.92 7.69 -2.73
C LEU A 13 -3.85 8.76 -2.12
N ASP A 14 -3.41 10.02 -2.08
CA ASP A 14 -4.22 11.15 -1.63
C ASP A 14 -5.42 11.42 -2.57
N GLU A 15 -5.24 11.27 -3.88
CA GLU A 15 -6.32 11.36 -4.88
C GLU A 15 -7.42 10.32 -4.66
N ASP A 16 -7.04 9.12 -4.23
CA ASP A 16 -7.98 8.03 -3.91
C ASP A 16 -8.62 8.20 -2.50
N GLY A 17 -8.30 9.29 -1.79
CA GLY A 17 -8.82 9.60 -0.46
C GLY A 17 -8.12 8.84 0.67
N ILE A 18 -6.90 8.34 0.44
CA ILE A 18 -6.14 7.55 1.40
C ILE A 18 -4.94 8.35 1.91
N ALA A 19 -5.05 8.81 3.16
CA ALA A 19 -3.98 9.58 3.80
C ALA A 19 -2.82 8.68 4.24
N VAL A 20 -1.68 8.78 3.55
CA VAL A 20 -0.42 8.13 3.94
C VAL A 20 0.69 9.14 4.20
N ARG A 21 1.71 8.74 4.97
CA ARG A 21 2.90 9.56 5.18
C ARG A 21 4.06 9.04 4.34
N ALA A 22 4.71 9.94 3.62
CA ALA A 22 5.94 9.69 2.86
C ALA A 22 7.14 10.42 3.47
N GLY A 23 8.33 9.83 3.35
CA GLY A 23 9.61 10.47 3.70
C GLY A 23 10.37 9.72 4.79
N HIS A 24 11.17 10.46 5.58
CA HIS A 24 12.11 9.84 6.53
C HIS A 24 11.49 9.41 7.87
N HIS A 25 10.23 9.78 8.13
CA HIS A 25 9.50 9.54 9.39
C HIS A 25 10.28 9.93 10.66
N CYS A 26 11.16 10.93 10.58
CA CYS A 26 12.09 11.32 11.66
C CYS A 26 13.06 10.19 12.10
N CYS A 27 13.30 9.20 11.24
CA CYS A 27 14.16 8.03 11.50
C CYS A 27 15.36 7.97 10.54
N GLN A 28 15.98 9.11 10.26
CA GLN A 28 17.11 9.22 9.32
C GLN A 28 18.31 8.30 9.63
N PRO A 29 18.69 8.02 10.90
CA PRO A 29 19.74 7.05 11.20
C PRO A 29 19.38 5.62 10.78
N LEU A 30 18.10 5.24 10.91
CA LEU A 30 17.60 3.92 10.52
C LEU A 30 17.62 3.76 8.99
N MET A 31 17.20 4.80 8.28
CA MET A 31 17.20 4.83 6.82
C MET A 31 18.61 4.73 6.24
N ARG A 32 19.60 5.40 6.87
CA ARG A 32 21.02 5.25 6.52
C ARG A 32 21.52 3.82 6.69
N ARG A 33 21.08 3.09 7.72
CA ARG A 33 21.43 1.68 7.93
C ARG A 33 20.84 0.76 6.85
N PHE A 34 19.63 1.05 6.38
CA PHE A 34 18.96 0.29 5.32
C PHE A 34 19.32 0.74 3.89
N GLY A 35 20.07 1.83 3.73
CA GLY A 35 20.42 2.37 2.42
C GLY A 35 19.24 2.89 1.62
N ILE A 36 18.14 3.25 2.28
CA ILE A 36 16.92 3.79 1.64
C ILE A 36 16.81 5.30 1.89
N SER A 37 16.33 6.04 0.90
CA SER A 37 16.14 7.50 1.01
C SER A 37 14.87 7.88 1.76
N GLY A 38 13.83 7.05 1.71
CA GLY A 38 12.54 7.34 2.31
C GLY A 38 11.58 6.18 2.13
N THR A 39 10.54 6.14 2.95
CA THR A 39 9.49 5.12 2.87
C THR A 39 8.12 5.76 2.88
N THR A 40 7.13 5.03 2.38
CA THR A 40 5.72 5.35 2.56
C THR A 40 5.15 4.43 3.62
N ARG A 41 4.50 5.00 4.64
CA ARG A 41 3.94 4.27 5.78
C ARG A 41 2.46 4.57 5.91
N ALA A 42 1.63 3.54 5.75
CA ALA A 42 0.26 3.52 6.22
C ALA A 42 0.26 3.03 7.69
N SER A 43 -0.37 3.78 8.58
CA SER A 43 -0.51 3.42 9.99
C SER A 43 -2.00 3.31 10.33
N PHE A 44 -2.41 2.15 10.82
CA PHE A 44 -3.78 1.88 11.24
C PHE A 44 -3.93 2.05 12.74
N TYR A 45 -5.14 2.41 13.19
CA TYR A 45 -5.49 2.47 14.60
C TYR A 45 -6.88 1.87 14.86
N ILE A 46 -7.37 1.97 16.10
CA ILE A 46 -8.59 1.28 16.57
C ILE A 46 -9.86 1.65 15.77
N TYR A 47 -9.85 2.82 15.12
CA TYR A 47 -10.97 3.30 14.31
C TYR A 47 -10.96 2.83 12.86
N ASN A 48 -9.91 2.14 12.42
CA ASN A 48 -9.81 1.69 11.03
C ASN A 48 -10.64 0.43 10.78
N THR A 49 -11.11 0.29 9.55
CA THR A 49 -11.91 -0.87 9.10
C THR A 49 -11.16 -1.70 8.07
N GLU A 50 -11.52 -2.98 7.95
CA GLU A 50 -10.95 -3.87 6.91
C GLU A 50 -11.17 -3.31 5.49
N GLN A 51 -12.30 -2.64 5.27
CA GLN A 51 -12.64 -2.01 3.99
C GLN A 51 -11.64 -0.90 3.59
N GLU A 52 -11.05 -0.20 4.55
CA GLU A 52 -10.01 0.80 4.27
C GLU A 52 -8.69 0.13 3.88
N VAL A 53 -8.41 -1.04 4.42
CA VAL A 53 -7.24 -1.86 4.03
C VAL A 53 -7.40 -2.37 2.60
N ASP A 54 -8.60 -2.84 2.24
CA ASP A 54 -8.91 -3.27 0.87
C ASP A 54 -8.78 -2.11 -0.13
N LYS A 55 -9.29 -0.93 0.22
CA LYS A 55 -9.11 0.28 -0.59
C LYS A 55 -7.63 0.63 -0.78
N LEU A 56 -6.83 0.58 0.29
CA LEU A 56 -5.39 0.81 0.21
C LEU A 56 -4.70 -0.19 -0.73
N ALA A 57 -5.06 -1.48 -0.65
CA ALA A 57 -4.51 -2.50 -1.53
C ALA A 57 -4.84 -2.23 -3.01
N HIS A 58 -6.10 -1.90 -3.32
CA HIS A 58 -6.52 -1.56 -4.68
C HIS A 58 -5.82 -0.29 -5.22
N SER A 59 -5.67 0.74 -4.40
CA SER A 59 -4.97 1.96 -4.79
C SER A 59 -3.47 1.72 -5.00
N LEU A 60 -2.84 0.81 -4.25
CA LEU A 60 -1.45 0.42 -4.48
C LEU A 60 -1.27 -0.35 -5.81
N GLU A 61 -2.21 -1.22 -6.18
CA GLU A 61 -2.22 -1.88 -7.49
C GLU A 61 -2.39 -0.87 -8.64
N ARG A 62 -3.28 0.10 -8.48
CA ARG A 62 -3.47 1.21 -9.42
C ARG A 62 -2.20 2.06 -9.54
N ALA A 63 -1.58 2.45 -8.43
CA ALA A 63 -0.31 3.17 -8.44
C ALA A 63 0.78 2.37 -9.16
N LYS A 64 0.87 1.06 -8.90
CA LYS A 64 1.80 0.18 -9.57
C LYS A 64 1.61 0.17 -11.09
N THR A 65 0.38 0.05 -11.59
CA THR A 65 0.12 0.07 -13.04
C THR A 65 0.46 1.41 -13.69
N LEU A 66 0.23 2.53 -13.00
CA LEU A 66 0.61 3.87 -13.46
C LEU A 66 2.14 4.02 -13.62
N PHE A 67 2.92 3.50 -12.67
CA PHE A 67 4.38 3.57 -12.72
C PHE A 67 5.02 2.50 -13.63
N ASP A 68 4.43 1.29 -13.69
CA ASP A 68 4.89 0.19 -14.55
C ASP A 68 4.65 0.49 -16.05
N ALA A 69 3.62 1.28 -16.40
CA ALA A 69 3.37 1.71 -17.78
C ALA A 69 4.51 2.57 -18.38
N CYS A 70 5.43 3.09 -17.55
CA CYS A 70 6.55 3.92 -17.97
C CYS A 70 7.94 3.23 -17.88
N ALA A 71 8.10 2.10 -17.16
CA ALA A 71 9.41 1.48 -16.96
C ALA A 71 9.40 -0.07 -17.11
N PRO A 72 10.24 -0.67 -17.99
CA PRO A 72 10.41 -2.12 -18.05
C PRO A 72 11.32 -2.58 -16.90
N GLY A 73 10.75 -3.10 -15.81
CA GLY A 73 11.55 -3.56 -14.67
C GLY A 73 10.76 -4.19 -13.53
N THR A 74 10.43 -5.45 -13.70
CA THR A 74 9.69 -6.36 -12.79
C THR A 74 10.02 -6.25 -11.30
N PHE A 75 8.99 -6.05 -10.46
CA PHE A 75 8.99 -6.46 -9.06
C PHE A 75 7.71 -7.27 -8.74
N LYS A 76 7.89 -8.57 -8.46
CA LYS A 76 6.84 -9.48 -7.98
C LYS A 76 6.38 -9.00 -6.60
N VAL A 77 5.11 -8.67 -6.49
CA VAL A 77 4.43 -8.56 -5.19
C VAL A 77 4.35 -9.99 -4.67
N GLN A 78 5.06 -10.29 -3.58
CA GLN A 78 4.72 -11.45 -2.78
C GLN A 78 3.38 -11.12 -2.13
N GLU A 79 2.34 -11.74 -2.68
CA GLU A 79 1.00 -11.74 -2.11
C GLU A 79 1.11 -12.24 -0.67
N SER A 80 0.90 -11.32 0.27
CA SER A 80 0.77 -11.67 1.69
C SER A 80 -0.60 -12.34 1.84
N PRO A 81 -0.70 -13.45 2.58
CA PRO A 81 -1.86 -14.33 2.52
C PRO A 81 -3.12 -13.58 2.93
N LYS A 82 -4.14 -13.64 2.06
CA LYS A 82 -5.51 -13.20 2.37
C LYS A 82 -5.88 -13.73 3.77
N PRO A 83 -6.27 -12.87 4.73
CA PRO A 83 -6.93 -13.37 5.91
C PRO A 83 -8.28 -13.94 5.48
N ALA A 84 -8.40 -15.26 5.57
CA ALA A 84 -9.68 -15.94 5.49
C ALA A 84 -10.55 -15.45 6.65
N SER A 85 -11.50 -14.55 6.37
CA SER A 85 -12.70 -14.42 7.19
C SER A 85 -13.72 -15.43 6.68
N GLU A 86 -13.87 -16.49 7.48
CA GLU A 86 -14.73 -17.66 7.32
C GLU A 86 -16.25 -17.35 7.27
N PRO A 87 -17.09 -18.33 6.89
CA PRO A 87 -18.32 -18.12 6.13
C PRO A 87 -19.53 -17.80 7.01
N SER A 88 -20.43 -16.93 6.53
CA SER A 88 -21.73 -16.74 7.17
C SER A 88 -22.77 -16.18 6.19
N LYS A 89 -23.51 -17.07 5.51
CA LYS A 89 -24.95 -17.34 5.77
C LYS A 89 -25.66 -17.96 4.56
N LYS A 90 -26.15 -19.18 4.78
CA LYS A 90 -27.44 -19.76 4.35
C LYS A 90 -28.16 -19.04 3.20
N THR A 91 -28.15 -19.66 2.02
CA THR A 91 -29.33 -19.68 1.15
C THR A 91 -29.79 -21.12 1.07
N GLN A 92 -30.72 -21.48 1.97
CA GLN A 92 -31.62 -22.60 1.72
C GLN A 92 -32.43 -22.23 0.48
N LYS A 93 -32.20 -22.92 -0.63
CA LYS A 93 -33.08 -22.90 -1.79
C LYS A 93 -33.77 -24.27 -1.84
N LYS A 94 -35.09 -24.19 -1.87
CA LYS A 94 -36.08 -25.26 -1.96
C LYS A 94 -35.70 -26.41 -2.90
#